data_AF-A0A662PCI8-F1
#
_entry.id   AF-A0A662PCI8-F1
#
_cell.length_a   1.000
_cell.length_b   1.000
_cell.length_c   1.000
_cell.angle_alpha   90.00
_cell.angle_beta   90.00
_cell.angle_gamma   90.00
#
_symmetry.space_group_name_H-M   'P 1'
#
loop_
_entity.id
_entity.type
_entity.pdbx_description
1 polymer ?
#
loop_
_entity_poly.entity_id
_entity_poly.type
_entity_poly.pdbx_seq_one_letter_code
_entity_poly.pdbx_strand_id
1 'polypeptide(L)'
;MRIVLTSDPSLTSTFRNIPLLDFLPCAPVEDLPHFIYKILDTQLPDDDGKLIQAPYAIRKVEAALLRHGFKKEDIVVAHPKKVEKFI
;
A
#
# COMPACT_ATOMS: atom_id res chain seq x y z
N MET A 1 -14.82 -2.59 -16.85
CA MET A 1 -13.35 -2.67 -17.07
C MET A 1 -12.73 -2.42 -15.72
N ARG A 2 -11.94 -3.35 -15.16
CA ARG A 2 -11.47 -3.23 -13.78
C ARG A 2 -10.08 -2.57 -13.74
N ILE A 3 -9.98 -1.43 -13.09
CA ILE A 3 -8.70 -0.74 -12.82
C ILE A 3 -8.24 -1.12 -11.42
N VAL A 4 -7.08 -1.77 -11.33
CA VAL A 4 -6.45 -2.14 -10.06
C VAL A 4 -5.34 -1.15 -9.76
N LEU A 5 -5.54 -0.33 -8.72
CA LEU A 5 -4.51 0.55 -8.19
C LEU A 5 -3.82 -0.14 -7.02
N THR A 6 -2.50 -0.11 -7.00
CA THR A 6 -1.70 -0.61 -5.87
C THR A 6 -0.43 0.23 -5.73
N SER A 7 0.42 -0.11 -4.77
CA SER A 7 1.68 0.60 -4.51
C SER A 7 2.80 -0.40 -4.25
N ASP A 8 4.03 0.11 -4.10
CA ASP A 8 5.07 -0.69 -3.48
C ASP A 8 4.67 -1.07 -2.03
N PRO A 9 4.94 -2.30 -1.55
CA PRO A 9 4.62 -2.73 -0.18
C PRO A 9 5.25 -1.89 0.93
N SER A 10 6.38 -1.22 0.69
CA SER A 10 7.00 -0.31 1.66
C SER A 10 6.10 0.88 1.96
N LEU A 11 5.32 1.35 0.98
CA LEU A 11 4.41 2.50 1.13
C LEU A 11 3.16 2.18 1.94
N THR A 12 2.88 0.90 2.19
CA THR A 12 1.81 0.44 3.09
C THR A 12 2.36 -0.14 4.39
N SER A 13 3.67 -0.04 4.64
CA SER A 13 4.28 -0.48 5.89
C SER A 13 4.05 0.57 6.96
N THR A 14 3.68 0.14 8.16
CA THR A 14 3.44 1.00 9.34
C THR A 14 4.51 0.85 10.41
N PHE A 15 5.42 -0.12 10.25
CA PHE A 15 6.50 -0.39 11.20
C PHE A 15 6.11 -0.38 12.68
N ARG A 16 5.01 -1.09 13.02
CA ARG A 16 4.37 -1.15 14.35
C ARG A 16 3.91 0.20 14.90
N ASN A 17 3.76 1.20 14.05
CA ASN A 17 3.46 2.60 14.38
C ASN A 17 4.52 3.20 15.32
N ILE A 18 5.77 2.76 15.21
CA ILE A 18 6.88 3.31 16.01
C ILE A 18 7.40 4.56 15.28
N PRO A 19 7.51 5.72 15.96
CA PRO A 19 8.01 6.95 15.35
C PRO A 19 9.37 6.75 14.66
N LEU A 20 9.55 7.43 13.52
CA LEU A 20 10.74 7.39 12.65
C LEU A 20 11.02 6.06 11.93
N LEU A 21 10.39 4.95 12.32
CA LEU A 21 10.58 3.68 11.61
C LEU A 21 9.92 3.66 10.22
N ASP A 22 9.03 4.62 9.91
CA ASP A 22 8.52 4.83 8.55
C ASP A 22 9.64 5.15 7.53
N PHE A 23 10.81 5.60 7.99
CA PHE A 23 11.99 5.83 7.15
C PHE A 23 12.88 4.59 7.02
N LEU A 24 12.58 3.48 7.71
CA LEU A 24 13.37 2.25 7.66
C LEU A 24 13.56 1.68 6.25
N PRO A 25 12.59 1.75 5.31
CA PRO A 25 12.80 1.36 3.91
C PRO A 25 13.92 2.11 3.19
N CYS A 26 14.32 3.28 3.70
CA CYS A 26 15.43 4.07 3.16
C CYS A 26 16.80 3.66 3.72
N ALA A 27 16.84 2.79 4.73
CA ALA A 27 18.09 2.33 5.32
C ALA A 27 18.84 1.38 4.35
N PRO A 28 20.18 1.42 4.33
CA PRO A 28 20.98 0.46 3.58
C PRO A 28 20.64 -0.98 3.98
N VAL A 29 20.37 -1.83 3.00
CA VAL A 29 20.00 -3.23 3.23
C VAL A 29 21.17 -4.06 3.75
N GLU A 30 22.39 -3.60 3.53
CA GLU A 30 23.63 -4.23 3.99
C GLU A 30 23.77 -4.18 5.51
N ASP A 31 23.24 -3.12 6.14
CA ASP A 31 23.37 -2.87 7.58
C ASP A 31 22.13 -3.32 8.37
N LEU A 32 21.01 -3.63 7.68
CA LEU A 32 19.75 -4.01 8.31
C LEU A 32 19.45 -5.51 8.13
N PRO A 33 19.56 -6.32 9.20
CA PRO A 33 19.22 -7.73 9.12
C PRO A 33 17.78 -7.94 8.64
N HIS A 34 17.60 -8.74 7.58
CA HIS A 34 16.31 -8.95 6.92
C HIS A 34 15.21 -9.44 7.87
N PHE A 35 15.56 -10.25 8.89
CA PHE A 35 14.60 -10.74 9.87
C PHE A 35 14.01 -9.60 10.73
N ILE A 36 14.82 -8.59 11.06
CA ILE A 36 14.38 -7.43 11.85
C ILE A 36 13.37 -6.63 11.04
N TYR A 37 13.70 -6.34 9.77
CA TYR A 37 12.78 -5.65 8.87
C TYR A 37 11.44 -6.37 8.81
N LYS A 38 11.43 -7.69 8.61
CA LYS A 38 10.20 -8.49 8.53
C LYS A 38 9.38 -8.51 9.81
N ILE A 39 10.02 -8.49 10.98
CA ILE A 39 9.33 -8.45 12.28
C ILE A 39 8.68 -7.08 12.53
N LEU A 40 9.34 -6.02 12.07
CA LEU A 40 8.87 -4.64 12.21
C LEU A 40 7.81 -4.30 11.15
N ASP A 41 7.90 -4.85 9.94
CA ASP A 41 6.98 -4.63 8.83
C ASP A 41 5.56 -5.13 9.12
N THR A 42 4.78 -4.28 9.78
CA THR A 42 3.32 -4.36 9.83
C THR A 42 2.72 -3.54 8.69
N GLN A 43 1.51 -3.87 8.27
CA GLN A 43 0.89 -3.26 7.09
C GLN A 43 -0.37 -2.47 7.44
N LEU A 44 -0.75 -1.53 6.58
CA LEU A 44 -2.01 -0.81 6.65
C LEU A 44 -3.19 -1.80 6.62
N PRO A 45 -4.29 -1.49 7.32
CA PRO A 45 -5.46 -2.37 7.37
C PRO A 45 -6.16 -2.42 6.01
N ASP A 46 -6.65 -3.62 5.69
CA ASP A 46 -7.47 -3.90 4.52
C ASP A 46 -8.79 -4.59 4.90
N ASP A 47 -9.80 -4.42 4.05
CA ASP A 47 -11.04 -5.17 4.05
C ASP A 47 -11.07 -6.05 2.78
N ASP A 48 -10.90 -7.35 2.96
CA ASP A 48 -10.73 -8.36 1.90
C ASP A 48 -9.76 -7.94 0.78
N GLY A 49 -8.57 -7.46 1.15
CA GLY A 49 -7.54 -7.02 0.21
C GLY A 49 -7.75 -5.62 -0.35
N LYS A 50 -8.85 -4.91 0.00
CA LYS A 50 -9.05 -3.50 -0.35
C LYS A 50 -8.51 -2.62 0.76
N LEU A 51 -7.60 -1.70 0.43
CA LEU A 51 -7.03 -0.79 1.43
C LEU A 51 -8.09 0.18 1.97
N ILE A 52 -8.26 0.19 3.30
CA ILE A 52 -9.11 1.17 4.01
C ILE A 52 -8.46 2.56 3.96
N GLN A 53 -7.13 2.59 4.12
CA GLN A 53 -6.28 3.75 3.93
C GLN A 53 -5.14 3.39 2.97
N ALA A 54 -4.75 4.31 2.09
CA ALA A 54 -3.71 4.07 1.11
C ALA A 54 -2.81 5.30 0.95
N PRO A 55 -1.61 5.14 0.34
CA PRO A 55 -0.73 6.25 0.07
C PRO A 55 -1.44 7.37 -0.68
N TYR A 56 -1.17 8.61 -0.28
CA TYR A 56 -1.83 9.79 -0.83
C TYR A 56 -1.75 9.87 -2.36
N ALA A 57 -0.62 9.46 -2.95
CA ALA A 57 -0.45 9.40 -4.40
C ALA A 57 -1.48 8.48 -5.06
N ILE A 58 -1.75 7.30 -4.48
CA ILE A 58 -2.76 6.36 -4.99
C ILE A 58 -4.17 6.94 -4.88
N ARG A 59 -4.47 7.62 -3.78
CA ARG A 59 -5.78 8.29 -3.62
C ARG A 59 -5.99 9.45 -4.60
N LYS A 60 -4.92 10.16 -4.97
CA LYS A 60 -4.97 11.16 -6.05
C LYS A 60 -5.30 10.54 -7.40
N VAL A 61 -4.71 9.39 -7.73
CA VAL A 61 -5.00 8.68 -8.98
C VAL A 61 -6.45 8.17 -8.99
N GLU A 62 -6.92 7.56 -7.89
CA GLU A 62 -8.32 7.15 -7.73
C GLU A 62 -9.27 8.34 -7.94
N ALA A 63 -9.01 9.47 -7.28
CA ALA A 63 -9.84 10.68 -7.42
C ALA A 63 -9.84 11.25 -8.85
N ALA A 64 -8.69 11.18 -9.56
CA ALA A 64 -8.61 11.61 -10.95
C ALA A 64 -9.45 10.72 -11.87
N LEU A 65 -9.38 9.39 -11.70
CA LEU A 65 -10.22 8.46 -12.47
C LEU A 65 -11.71 8.72 -12.24
N LEU A 66 -12.13 8.87 -10.99
CA LEU A 66 -13.51 9.21 -10.67
C LEU A 66 -13.95 10.54 -11.34
N ARG A 67 -13.09 11.56 -11.31
CA ARG A 67 -13.35 12.85 -11.98
C ARG A 67 -13.50 12.71 -13.50
N HIS A 68 -12.80 11.77 -14.13
CA HIS A 68 -12.88 11.51 -15.57
C HIS A 68 -14.02 10.56 -15.97
N GLY A 69 -14.94 10.24 -15.06
CA GLY A 69 -16.17 9.50 -15.36
C GLY A 69 -16.07 7.99 -15.20
N PHE A 70 -14.95 7.48 -14.66
CA PHE A 70 -14.87 6.07 -14.27
C PHE A 70 -15.76 5.81 -13.05
N LYS A 71 -16.48 4.67 -13.05
CA LYS A 71 -17.33 4.31 -11.93
C LYS A 71 -16.50 3.80 -10.76
N LYS A 72 -16.95 4.08 -9.53
CA LYS A 72 -16.29 3.60 -8.31
C LYS A 72 -16.19 2.07 -8.24
N GLU A 73 -17.19 1.36 -8.74
CA GLU A 73 -17.23 -0.11 -8.79
C GLU A 73 -16.21 -0.73 -9.75
N ASP A 74 -15.75 0.04 -10.74
CA ASP A 74 -14.73 -0.38 -11.71
C ASP A 74 -13.29 -0.15 -11.19
N ILE A 75 -13.11 0.55 -10.07
CA ILE A 75 -11.80 0.89 -9.49
C ILE A 75 -11.63 0.17 -8.16
N VAL A 76 -10.48 -0.47 -7.96
CA VAL A 76 -10.10 -1.02 -6.66
C VAL A 76 -8.72 -0.56 -6.26
N VAL A 77 -8.57 -0.12 -5.01
CA VAL A 77 -7.26 0.14 -4.40
C VAL A 77 -6.87 -1.09 -3.59
N ALA A 78 -6.07 -1.95 -4.21
CA ALA A 78 -5.66 -3.25 -3.68
C ALA A 78 -4.46 -3.12 -2.74
N HIS A 79 -4.51 -3.82 -1.61
CA HIS A 79 -3.38 -4.02 -0.73
C HIS A 79 -2.27 -4.75 -1.51
N PRO A 80 -1.03 -4.25 -1.53
CA PRO A 80 0.01 -4.76 -2.43
C PRO A 80 0.36 -6.24 -2.18
N LYS A 81 0.41 -6.66 -0.91
CA LYS A 81 0.57 -8.08 -0.55
C LYS A 81 -0.62 -9.00 -0.91
N LYS A 82 -1.72 -8.46 -1.45
CA LYS A 82 -2.96 -9.18 -1.81
C LYS A 82 -3.45 -8.83 -3.22
N VAL A 83 -2.59 -8.21 -4.06
CA VAL A 83 -2.96 -7.73 -5.40
C VAL A 83 -3.43 -8.85 -6.33
N GLU A 84 -2.88 -10.05 -6.18
CA GLU A 84 -3.25 -11.28 -6.92
C GLU A 84 -4.74 -11.65 -6.80
N LYS A 85 -5.46 -11.15 -5.79
CA LYS A 85 -6.92 -11.34 -5.68
C LYS A 85 -7.72 -10.55 -6.73
N PHE A 86 -7.08 -9.61 -7.41
CA PHE A 86 -7.74 -8.60 -8.24
C PHE A 86 -7.31 -8.63 -9.71
N ILE A 87 -6.28 -9.42 -10.05
CA ILE A 87 -5.72 -9.57 -11.42
C ILE A 87 -6.02 -10.94 -12.01
#